data_AF-A0AAE2XUW4-F1
#
_entry.id   AF-A0AAE2XUW4-F1
#
_cell.length_a   1.000
_cell.length_b   1.000
_cell.length_c   1.000
_cell.angle_alpha   90.00
_cell.angle_beta   90.00
_cell.angle_gamma   90.00
#
_symmetry.space_group_name_H-M   'P 1'
#
loop_
_entity.id
_entity.type
_entity.pdbx_description
1 polymer ?
#
loop_
_entity_poly.entity_id
_entity_poly.type
_entity_poly.pdbx_seq_one_letter_code
_entity_poly.pdbx_strand_id
1 'polypeptide(L)'
;MSEIMSLLRKIEEAAAKSEDVEAEIEGWDRTLQFIIEDAQPFYIQIKDGKFKVHEGTHENPDLTFETNRETILGILSGEIDAT
;
A
#
# COMPACT_ATOMS: atom_id res chain seq x y z
N MET A 1 8.02 13.43 -7.84
CA MET A 1 6.97 12.40 -7.80
C MET A 1 7.64 11.11 -7.39
N SER A 2 7.42 10.65 -6.15
CA SER A 2 8.15 9.51 -5.57
C SER A 2 7.85 8.21 -6.32
N GLU A 3 8.90 7.46 -6.68
CA GLU A 3 8.82 6.18 -7.42
C GLU A 3 7.88 5.16 -6.73
N ILE A 4 7.82 5.19 -5.41
CA ILE A 4 6.91 4.39 -4.58
C ILE A 4 5.46 4.57 -5.00
N MET A 5 5.01 5.81 -5.21
CA MET A 5 3.64 6.10 -5.63
C MET A 5 3.34 5.56 -7.04
N SER A 6 4.34 5.54 -7.91
CA SER A 6 4.22 4.96 -9.25
C SER A 6 4.04 3.44 -9.19
N LEU A 7 4.79 2.76 -8.32
CA LEU A 7 4.66 1.31 -8.10
C LEU A 7 3.32 0.96 -7.46
N LEU A 8 2.93 1.68 -6.40
CA LEU A 8 1.65 1.46 -5.71
C LEU A 8 0.47 1.63 -6.66
N ARG A 9 0.53 2.62 -7.56
CA ARG A 9 -0.52 2.83 -8.56
C ARG A 9 -0.58 1.71 -9.60
N LYS A 10 0.56 1.14 -9.99
CA LYS A 10 0.60 -0.05 -10.86
C LYS A 10 0.00 -1.27 -10.18
N ILE A 11 0.29 -1.47 -8.89
CA ILE A 11 -0.29 -2.55 -8.09
C ILE A 11 -1.80 -2.35 -7.99
N GLU A 12 -2.26 -1.11 -7.75
CA GLU A 12 -3.68 -0.77 -7.74
C GLU A 12 -4.34 -1.16 -9.09
N GLU A 13 -3.79 -0.70 -10.21
CA GLU A 13 -4.33 -1.02 -11.53
C GLU A 13 -4.29 -2.52 -11.87
N ALA A 14 -3.27 -3.24 -11.41
CA ALA A 14 -3.13 -4.68 -11.62
C ALA A 14 -4.17 -5.45 -10.81
N ALA A 15 -4.28 -5.14 -9.52
CA ALA A 15 -5.23 -5.78 -8.64
C ALA A 15 -6.69 -5.46 -9.03
N ALA A 16 -6.97 -4.27 -9.58
CA ALA A 16 -8.30 -3.92 -10.09
C ALA A 16 -8.68 -4.70 -11.36
N LYS A 17 -7.71 -5.34 -12.03
CA LYS A 17 -7.93 -6.20 -13.21
C LYS A 17 -7.95 -7.69 -12.86
N SER A 18 -7.65 -8.05 -11.61
CA SER A 18 -7.58 -9.42 -11.14
C SER A 18 -8.71 -9.69 -10.16
N GLU A 19 -9.72 -10.44 -10.62
CA GLU A 19 -10.86 -10.86 -9.79
C GLU A 19 -10.42 -11.68 -8.57
N ASP A 20 -9.33 -12.45 -8.66
CA ASP A 20 -8.73 -13.16 -7.52
C ASP A 20 -8.28 -12.22 -6.39
N VAL A 21 -7.71 -11.05 -6.73
CA VAL A 21 -7.20 -10.11 -5.73
C VAL A 21 -8.35 -9.38 -5.04
N GLU A 22 -9.40 -9.03 -5.78
CA GLU A 22 -10.62 -8.44 -5.22
C GLU A 22 -11.25 -9.40 -4.19
N ALA A 23 -11.32 -10.70 -4.52
CA ALA A 23 -11.85 -11.71 -3.62
C ALA A 23 -11.02 -11.91 -2.34
N GLU A 24 -9.68 -11.80 -2.41
CA GLU A 24 -8.78 -11.96 -1.24
C GLU A 24 -8.87 -10.78 -0.25
N ILE A 25 -9.21 -9.59 -0.74
CA ILE A 25 -9.35 -8.38 0.09
C ILE A 25 -10.80 -8.03 0.41
N GLU A 26 -11.76 -8.78 -0.14
CA GLU A 26 -13.18 -8.62 0.16
C GLU A 26 -13.45 -8.94 1.64
N GLY A 27 -14.05 -7.99 2.35
CA GLY A 27 -14.28 -8.10 3.81
C GLY A 27 -13.05 -7.76 4.67
N TRP A 28 -11.92 -7.37 4.08
CA TRP A 28 -10.76 -6.86 4.80
C TRP A 28 -10.71 -5.33 4.79
N ASP A 29 -11.72 -4.69 5.38
CA ASP A 29 -11.79 -3.24 5.49
C ASP A 29 -10.79 -2.71 6.54
N ARG A 30 -9.64 -2.23 6.07
CA ARG A 30 -8.51 -1.79 6.90
C ARG A 30 -7.81 -0.59 6.30
N THR A 31 -7.26 0.25 7.17
CA THR A 31 -6.41 1.38 6.76
C THR A 31 -5.00 1.17 7.29
N LEU A 32 -4.05 1.04 6.38
CA LEU A 32 -2.63 0.80 6.65
C LEU A 32 -1.87 2.12 6.44
N GLN A 33 -1.32 2.68 7.50
CA GLN A 33 -0.44 3.84 7.45
C GLN A 33 1.00 3.39 7.23
N PHE A 34 1.70 4.04 6.30
CA PHE A 34 3.12 3.88 6.08
C PHE A 34 3.83 5.20 6.41
N ILE A 35 4.78 5.13 7.33
CA ILE A 35 5.68 6.23 7.69
C ILE A 35 7.08 5.82 7.25
N ILE A 36 7.65 6.61 6.34
CA ILE A 36 8.97 6.34 5.79
C ILE A 36 9.94 7.39 6.29
N GLU A 37 11.01 6.97 6.96
CA GLU A 37 11.97 7.87 7.61
C GLU A 37 12.55 8.94 6.67
N ASP A 38 12.72 8.61 5.39
CA ASP A 38 13.28 9.50 4.34
C ASP A 38 12.31 9.74 3.16
N ALA A 39 11.00 9.56 3.36
CA ALA A 39 10.01 9.85 2.31
C ALA A 39 8.71 10.42 2.87
N GLN A 40 7.87 10.93 1.97
CA GLN A 40 6.55 11.38 2.36
C GLN A 40 5.72 10.19 2.86
N PRO A 41 5.04 10.32 4.02
CA PRO A 41 4.13 9.30 4.49
C PRO A 41 2.96 9.14 3.52
N PHE A 42 2.41 7.94 3.47
CA PHE A 42 1.21 7.62 2.70
C PHE A 42 0.42 6.55 3.42
N TYR A 43 -0.84 6.38 3.08
CA TYR A 43 -1.67 5.31 3.60
C TYR A 43 -2.41 4.59 2.50
N ILE A 44 -2.70 3.31 2.75
CA ILE A 44 -3.51 2.47 1.88
C ILE A 44 -4.82 2.20 2.61
N GLN A 45 -5.93 2.57 1.99
CA GLN A 45 -7.26 2.26 2.47
C GLN A 45 -7.82 1.11 1.64
N ILE A 46 -8.17 0.02 2.30
CA ILE A 46 -8.82 -1.13 1.71
C ILE A 46 -10.26 -1.10 2.17
N LYS A 47 -11.19 -1.01 1.21
CA LYS A 47 -12.61 -0.95 1.50
C LYS A 47 -13.44 -1.49 0.34
N ASP A 48 -14.46 -2.30 0.62
CA ASP A 48 -15.37 -2.86 -0.39
C ASP A 48 -14.61 -3.55 -1.55
N GLY A 49 -13.60 -4.37 -1.23
CA GLY A 49 -12.79 -5.06 -2.24
C GLY A 49 -11.82 -4.16 -3.02
N LYS A 50 -11.61 -2.90 -2.58
CA LYS A 50 -10.77 -1.93 -3.29
C LYS A 50 -9.68 -1.37 -2.41
N PHE A 51 -8.45 -1.43 -2.88
CA PHE A 51 -7.31 -0.70 -2.33
C PHE A 51 -7.27 0.71 -2.95
N LYS A 52 -6.99 1.72 -2.14
CA LYS A 52 -6.72 3.10 -2.57
C LYS A 52 -5.52 3.62 -1.84
N VAL A 53 -4.60 4.22 -2.58
CA VAL A 53 -3.40 4.84 -2.02
C VAL A 53 -3.62 6.33 -1.90
N HIS A 54 -3.30 6.87 -0.73
CA HIS A 54 -3.44 8.29 -0.41
C HIS A 54 -2.11 8.84 0.13
N GLU A 55 -1.70 10.00 -0.35
CA GLU A 55 -0.53 10.70 0.17
C GLU A 55 -0.85 11.35 1.53
N GLY A 56 0.11 11.35 2.44
CA GLY A 56 0.00 11.93 3.79
C GLY A 56 -0.24 10.92 4.90
N THR A 57 -0.73 11.42 6.03
CA THR A 57 -1.04 10.61 7.22
C THR A 57 -2.54 10.55 7.46
N HIS A 58 -3.06 9.36 7.74
CA HIS A 58 -4.41 9.12 8.19
C HIS A 58 -4.50 9.33 9.70
N GLU A 59 -5.61 9.92 10.18
CA GLU A 59 -5.76 10.32 11.58
C GLU A 59 -6.00 9.12 12.51
N ASN A 60 -6.61 8.05 11.98
CA ASN A 60 -6.95 6.85 12.74
C ASN A 60 -6.70 5.58 11.88
N PRO A 61 -5.42 5.22 11.64
CA PRO A 61 -5.10 4.00 10.92
C PRO A 61 -5.36 2.76 11.78
N ASP A 62 -5.66 1.63 11.16
CA ASP A 62 -5.80 0.35 11.85
C ASP A 62 -4.41 -0.24 12.18
N LEU A 63 -3.45 0.00 11.28
CA LEU A 63 -2.06 -0.44 11.39
C LEU A 63 -1.12 0.67 10.93
N THR A 64 -0.01 0.87 11.64
CA THR A 64 1.05 1.79 11.25
C THR A 64 2.34 1.01 11.06
N PHE A 65 2.92 1.13 9.87
CA PHE A 65 4.19 0.55 9.49
C PHE A 65 5.24 1.66 9.37
N GLU A 66 6.27 1.56 10.20
CA GLU A 66 7.42 2.44 10.17
C GLU A 66 8.57 1.69 9.51
N THR A 67 9.09 2.21 8.40
CA THR A 67 10.16 1.56 7.65
C THR A 67 11.01 2.58 6.89
N ASN A 68 12.10 2.12 6.28
CA ASN A 68 12.91 2.96 5.41
C ASN A 68 12.51 2.78 3.94
N ARG A 69 12.94 3.74 3.11
CA ARG A 69 12.62 3.76 1.67
C ARG A 69 13.14 2.52 0.94
N GLU A 70 14.32 2.01 1.30
CA GLU A 70 14.96 0.89 0.62
C GLU A 70 14.18 -0.41 0.84
N THR A 71 13.77 -0.69 2.08
CA THR A 71 13.00 -1.87 2.45
C THR A 71 11.62 -1.87 1.77
N ILE A 72 10.87 -0.77 1.82
CA ILE A 72 9.54 -0.72 1.21
C ILE A 72 9.61 -0.78 -0.32
N LEU A 73 10.63 -0.17 -0.94
CA LEU A 73 10.84 -0.29 -2.39
C LEU A 73 11.13 -1.73 -2.79
N GLY A 74 11.95 -2.45 -2.00
CA GLY A 74 12.23 -3.86 -2.24
C GLY A 74 10.96 -4.71 -2.18
N ILE A 75 10.13 -4.53 -1.16
CA ILE A 75 8.86 -5.26 -1.00
C ILE A 75 7.89 -4.93 -2.14
N LEU A 76 7.67 -3.65 -2.43
CA LEU A 76 6.71 -3.22 -3.45
C LEU A 76 7.18 -3.52 -4.89
N SER A 77 8.49 -3.61 -5.13
CA SER A 77 9.02 -4.03 -6.43
C SER A 77 8.98 -5.54 -6.63
N GLY A 78 8.63 -6.32 -5.59
CA GLY A 78 8.72 -7.77 -5.60
C GLY A 78 10.16 -8.30 -5.55
N GLU A 79 11.12 -7.44 -5.18
CA GLU A 79 12.54 -7.81 -5.01
C GLU A 79 12.81 -8.41 -3.62
N ILE A 80 11.97 -8.06 -2.64
CA ILE A 80 11.92 -8.67 -1.31
C ILE A 80 10.59 -9.42 -1.18
N ASP A 81 10.67 -10.74 -1.10
CA ASP A 81 9.54 -11.60 -0.78
C ASP A 81 9.19 -11.44 0.71
N ALA A 82 7.95 -11.04 1.00
CA ALA A 82 7.45 -10.85 2.37
C ALA A 82 6.99 -12.18 3.00
N THR A 83 7.77 -13.25 2.82
CA THR A 83 7.52 -14.60 3.35
C THR A 83 8.20 -14.87 4.68
#